data_AF-A0A060S7Q8-F1
#
_entry.id   AF-A0A060S7Q8-F1
#
_cell.length_a   1.000
_cell.length_b   1.000
_cell.length_c   1.000
_cell.angle_alpha   90.00
_cell.angle_beta   90.00
_cell.angle_gamma   90.00
#
_symmetry.space_group_name_H-M   'P 1'
#
loop_
_entity.id
_entity.type
_entity.pdbx_description
1 polymer ?
#
loop_
_entity_poly.entity_id
_entity_poly.type
_entity_poly.pdbx_seq_one_letter_code
_entity_poly.pdbx_strand_id
1 'polypeptide(L)'
;MPIVQFAPFQSLVQPDFWHALTNLKIDVLRLSDHALPVSASYTAGRAVKDRETGTEIALGCNLTLGGDAFSESPQAPANAVLAKGSFKNFNTIEDFKNADKTALFNQTSDETWKSIVEDKCTALLTHFLLITFADLKKYKYFYWFAFPAFAAKPAWEIDGDWSAAPDVLGEDALSAIHAQLHQSLRPFFLVRTKDGKTEIALVEEYDKFFADVPADQRTIGFLDPSAQPNNPGWPLRNLLAYLTVHHPETARSVRILCWRDVEPGILSGWKSRFGILRQGSSDDAAAPADMRAKPAAVGWEKNIYGKLGPRVADLAPMMDPARLADQAVDLNLKLMRWRILPALDLDTVASTRCLLLGAGTLGCYVARTLMSLTDRTLDQMCTVTRPGLAPIAASTAVELLVSMLQHPEGIHAPAPPPQSNNSDTAAGSESILGIVPHQIRGFLAQFRNVPIVGPAYTKCTGCSETVVKGYEKDGFEMLLRAFNEPEFLPRLTGLDKLYEEAQAALENGDMVDAEEDDF
;
A
#
# COMPACT_ATOMS: atom_id res chain seq x y z
N MET A 1 -9.29 45.89 7.91
CA MET A 1 -8.08 45.09 7.66
C MET A 1 -8.51 43.78 6.98
N PRO A 2 -7.66 43.03 6.25
CA PRO A 2 -8.11 41.77 5.65
C PRO A 2 -8.34 40.70 6.71
N ILE A 3 -9.37 39.86 6.52
CA ILE A 3 -9.68 38.74 7.41
C ILE A 3 -8.61 37.66 7.29
N VAL A 4 -8.11 37.17 8.43
CA VAL A 4 -7.10 36.11 8.47
C VAL A 4 -7.69 34.79 7.97
N GLN A 5 -7.06 34.21 6.96
CA GLN A 5 -7.35 32.85 6.51
C GLN A 5 -6.33 31.87 7.12
N PHE A 6 -6.80 30.69 7.51
CA PHE A 6 -5.99 29.68 8.19
C PHE A 6 -5.86 28.45 7.30
N ALA A 7 -4.64 27.93 7.16
CA ALA A 7 -4.38 26.71 6.43
C ALA A 7 -4.91 25.50 7.23
N PRO A 8 -5.83 24.69 6.67
CA PRO A 8 -6.41 23.54 7.38
C PRO A 8 -5.38 22.43 7.60
N PHE A 9 -5.47 21.75 8.74
CA PHE A 9 -4.74 20.51 8.96
C PHE A 9 -5.20 19.43 7.98
N GLN A 10 -4.24 18.64 7.51
CA GLN A 10 -4.44 17.47 6.68
C GLN A 10 -3.89 16.24 7.41
N SER A 11 -4.64 15.15 7.38
CA SER A 11 -4.21 13.91 8.01
C SER A 11 -3.25 13.13 7.10
N LEU A 12 -2.18 12.61 7.69
CA LEU A 12 -1.25 11.67 7.06
C LEU A 12 -1.17 10.41 7.94
N VAL A 13 -1.80 9.32 7.51
CA VAL A 13 -1.83 8.07 8.27
C VAL A 13 -0.82 7.09 7.68
N GLN A 14 0.17 6.68 8.47
CA GLN A 14 1.20 5.72 8.05
C GLN A 14 0.64 4.30 7.98
N PRO A 15 1.17 3.42 7.10
CA PRO A 15 0.78 2.01 7.05
C PRO A 15 0.78 1.30 8.41
N ASP A 16 1.81 1.56 9.23
CA ASP A 16 2.00 0.94 10.55
C ASP A 16 0.85 1.23 11.52
N PHE A 17 0.19 2.38 11.40
CA PHE A 17 -1.00 2.69 12.20
C PHE A 17 -2.12 1.68 11.95
N TRP A 18 -2.31 1.24 10.71
CA TRP A 18 -3.38 0.30 10.35
C TRP A 18 -3.08 -1.13 10.82
N HIS A 19 -1.79 -1.51 10.83
CA HIS A 19 -1.35 -2.74 11.50
C HIS A 19 -1.63 -2.67 13.01
N ALA A 20 -1.25 -1.57 13.67
CA ALA A 20 -1.53 -1.37 15.09
C ALA A 20 -3.03 -1.39 15.39
N LEU A 21 -3.86 -0.74 14.56
CA LEU A 21 -5.31 -0.74 14.68
C LEU A 21 -5.89 -2.14 14.52
N THR A 22 -5.39 -2.93 13.57
CA THR A 22 -5.85 -4.31 13.35
C THR A 22 -5.59 -5.17 14.57
N ASN A 23 -4.36 -5.13 15.11
CA ASN A 23 -3.99 -5.87 16.31
C ASN A 23 -4.81 -5.40 17.52
N LEU A 24 -4.94 -4.08 17.71
CA LEU A 24 -5.75 -3.50 18.77
C LEU A 24 -7.22 -3.96 18.68
N LYS A 25 -7.77 -4.03 17.46
CA LYS A 25 -9.16 -4.43 17.26
C LYS A 25 -9.39 -5.91 17.54
N ILE A 26 -8.48 -6.77 17.08
CA ILE A 26 -8.60 -8.23 17.23
C ILE A 26 -8.31 -8.65 18.67
N ASP A 27 -7.22 -8.15 19.26
CA ASP A 27 -6.69 -8.68 20.51
C ASP A 27 -7.31 -8.00 21.74
N VAL A 28 -7.54 -6.69 21.67
CA VAL A 28 -7.94 -5.87 22.82
C VAL A 28 -9.42 -5.50 22.76
N LEU A 29 -9.85 -4.79 21.72
CA LEU A 29 -11.19 -4.20 21.69
C LEU A 29 -12.28 -5.23 21.43
N ARG A 30 -12.03 -6.22 20.56
CA ARG A 30 -13.03 -7.21 20.14
C ARG A 30 -14.32 -6.51 19.68
N LEU A 31 -15.41 -6.65 20.44
CA LEU A 31 -16.71 -6.01 20.16
C LEU A 31 -16.87 -4.61 20.75
N SER A 32 -15.94 -4.16 21.61
CA SER A 32 -15.96 -2.81 22.18
C SER A 32 -15.82 -1.75 21.08
N ASP A 33 -16.65 -0.72 21.18
CA ASP A 33 -16.67 0.49 20.36
C ASP A 33 -16.39 1.77 21.20
N HIS A 34 -15.87 1.59 22.42
CA HIS A 34 -15.51 2.69 23.29
C HIS A 34 -14.43 3.59 22.67
N ALA A 35 -14.52 4.89 22.97
CA ALA A 35 -13.51 5.84 22.53
C ALA A 35 -12.21 5.63 23.31
N LEU A 36 -11.07 5.74 22.61
CA LEU A 36 -9.73 5.58 23.16
C LEU A 36 -8.92 6.85 22.94
N PRO A 37 -7.96 7.18 23.81
CA PRO A 37 -6.97 8.17 23.49
C PRO A 37 -6.09 7.69 22.33
N VAL A 38 -5.74 8.61 21.44
CA VAL A 38 -4.78 8.39 20.36
C VAL A 38 -3.83 9.58 20.29
N SER A 39 -2.58 9.33 19.94
CA SER A 39 -1.57 10.36 19.80
C SER A 39 -1.12 10.48 18.35
N ALA A 40 -0.90 11.70 17.91
CA ALA A 40 -0.32 12.02 16.61
C ALA A 40 0.83 13.00 16.80
N SER A 41 1.58 13.24 15.74
CA SER A 41 2.63 14.25 15.76
C SER A 41 2.54 15.18 14.55
N TYR A 42 2.94 16.43 14.72
CA TYR A 42 3.10 17.37 13.62
C TYR A 42 4.42 18.14 13.79
N THR A 43 4.89 18.72 12.69
CA THR A 43 6.14 19.49 12.64
C THR A 43 5.86 20.87 12.06
N ALA A 44 6.86 21.76 12.14
CA ALA A 44 6.77 23.05 11.45
C ALA A 44 6.68 22.86 9.92
N GLY A 45 5.98 23.77 9.27
CA GLY A 45 5.75 23.77 7.83
C GLY A 45 7.07 23.82 7.05
N ARG A 46 7.21 22.91 6.07
CA ARG A 46 8.38 22.84 5.20
C ARG A 46 8.03 23.31 3.80
N ALA A 47 8.94 24.06 3.18
CA ALA A 47 8.86 24.41 1.78
C ALA A 47 10.04 23.79 1.03
N VAL A 48 9.77 23.20 -0.13
CA VAL A 48 10.78 22.61 -1.02
C VAL A 48 10.89 23.46 -2.26
N LYS A 49 12.12 23.79 -2.67
CA LYS A 49 12.36 24.49 -3.92
C LYS A 49 12.26 23.51 -5.08
N ASP A 50 11.36 23.78 -6.01
CA ASP A 50 11.24 23.02 -7.24
C ASP A 50 12.51 23.18 -8.07
N ARG A 51 13.06 22.05 -8.55
CA ARG A 51 14.28 22.02 -9.36
C ARG A 51 14.04 22.55 -10.77
N GLU A 52 12.83 22.44 -11.29
CA GLU A 52 12.51 22.86 -12.66
C GLU A 52 12.09 24.33 -12.73
N THR A 53 11.20 24.76 -11.84
CA THR A 53 10.68 26.14 -11.86
C THR A 53 11.42 27.10 -10.93
N GLY A 54 12.23 26.60 -10.00
CA GLY A 54 12.91 27.39 -8.98
C GLY A 54 11.96 28.01 -7.94
N THR A 55 10.66 27.73 -8.00
CA THR A 55 9.65 28.23 -7.07
C THR A 55 9.64 27.43 -5.78
N GLU A 56 9.36 28.08 -4.65
CA GLU A 56 9.16 27.38 -3.37
C GLU A 56 7.75 26.79 -3.31
N ILE A 57 7.69 25.46 -3.24
CA ILE A 57 6.45 24.72 -3.05
C ILE A 57 6.28 24.45 -1.56
N ALA A 58 5.27 25.08 -0.97
CA ALA A 58 4.82 24.82 0.39
C ALA A 58 4.27 23.39 0.49
N LEU A 59 4.86 22.57 1.37
CA LEU A 59 4.29 21.27 1.71
C LEU A 59 3.03 21.43 2.58
N GLY A 60 2.20 20.38 2.60
CA GLY A 60 0.95 20.36 3.33
C GLY A 60 1.12 20.52 4.85
N CYS A 61 0.13 21.18 5.46
CA CYS A 61 -0.04 21.32 6.91
C CYS A 61 -0.46 19.96 7.49
N ASN A 62 0.49 19.05 7.72
CA ASN A 62 0.20 17.64 7.99
C ASN A 62 0.27 17.28 9.48
N LEU A 63 -0.71 16.51 9.93
CA LEU A 63 -0.70 15.81 11.21
C LEU A 63 -0.57 14.30 10.94
N THR A 64 0.48 13.70 11.48
CA THR A 64 0.91 12.33 11.16
C THR A 64 0.54 11.36 12.27
N LEU A 65 -0.10 10.23 11.90
CA LEU A 65 -0.33 9.10 12.79
C LEU A 65 0.58 7.94 12.41
N GLY A 66 1.37 7.47 13.38
CA GLY A 66 2.26 6.32 13.26
C GLY A 66 1.76 5.08 13.98
N GLY A 67 2.59 4.03 14.01
CA GLY A 67 2.27 2.75 14.68
C GLY A 67 2.22 2.84 16.21
N ASP A 68 2.86 3.84 16.82
CA ASP A 68 2.87 4.08 18.28
C ASP A 68 1.70 4.95 18.76
N ALA A 69 0.75 5.29 17.88
CA ALA A 69 -0.36 6.20 18.18
C ALA A 69 -1.24 5.76 19.36
N PHE A 70 -1.31 4.45 19.65
CA PHE A 70 -2.08 3.88 20.77
C PHE A 70 -1.22 3.56 22.01
N SER A 71 0.07 3.89 21.99
CA SER A 71 0.98 3.69 23.13
C SER A 71 0.64 4.62 24.29
N GLU A 72 0.85 4.17 25.52
CA GLU A 72 0.72 5.01 26.72
C GLU A 72 1.78 6.12 26.77
N SER A 73 2.96 5.86 26.18
CA SER A 73 4.09 6.79 26.12
C SER A 73 4.57 6.97 24.67
N PRO A 74 3.83 7.72 23.83
CA PRO A 74 4.22 7.97 22.45
C PRO A 74 5.51 8.79 22.39
N GLN A 75 6.39 8.48 21.45
CA GLN A 75 7.63 9.24 21.26
C GLN A 75 7.50 10.12 20.03
N ALA A 76 7.56 11.43 20.24
CA ALA A 76 7.60 12.36 19.11
C ALA A 76 8.89 12.17 18.31
N PRO A 77 8.81 12.12 16.97
CA PRO A 77 9.98 12.24 16.12
C PRO A 77 10.77 13.52 16.44
N ALA A 78 12.06 13.54 16.09
CA ALA A 78 12.89 14.73 16.25
C ALA A 78 12.24 15.94 15.57
N ASN A 79 12.17 17.06 16.30
CA ASN A 79 11.55 18.31 15.87
C ASN A 79 10.03 18.25 15.61
N ALA A 80 9.34 17.26 16.18
CA ALA A 80 7.90 17.14 16.16
C ALA A 80 7.30 17.37 17.56
N VAL A 81 6.05 17.82 17.59
CA VAL A 81 5.27 17.93 18.83
C VAL A 81 4.11 16.95 18.80
N LEU A 82 3.72 16.46 19.97
CA LEU A 82 2.58 15.55 20.11
C LEU A 82 1.28 16.34 20.11
N ALA A 83 0.31 15.82 19.36
CA ALA A 83 -1.09 16.20 19.43
C ALA A 83 -1.88 15.04 20.04
N LYS A 84 -2.72 15.33 21.03
CA LYS A 84 -3.63 14.35 21.62
C LYS A 84 -4.90 14.25 20.79
N GLY A 85 -5.53 13.09 20.77
CA GLY A 85 -6.76 12.88 20.03
C GLY A 85 -7.67 11.85 20.68
N SER A 86 -8.93 11.90 20.27
CA SER A 86 -9.94 10.92 20.63
C SER A 86 -10.21 10.02 19.42
N PHE A 87 -10.11 8.72 19.62
CA PHE A 87 -10.27 7.69 18.60
C PHE A 87 -11.54 6.88 18.85
N LYS A 88 -12.38 6.70 17.83
CA LYS A 88 -13.54 5.81 17.90
C LYS A 88 -13.62 4.90 16.67
N ASN A 89 -13.50 3.60 16.89
CA ASN A 89 -13.69 2.60 15.85
C ASN A 89 -15.05 1.93 15.93
N PHE A 90 -15.79 1.96 14.83
CA PHE A 90 -17.08 1.29 14.68
C PHE A 90 -16.90 -0.16 14.21
N ASN A 91 -17.81 -1.04 14.65
CA ASN A 91 -17.79 -2.46 14.29
C ASN A 91 -18.40 -2.74 12.91
N THR A 92 -19.44 -1.99 12.55
CA THR A 92 -20.16 -2.14 11.29
C THR A 92 -20.07 -0.85 10.48
N ILE A 93 -20.23 -0.98 9.16
CA ILE A 93 -20.23 0.18 8.26
C ILE A 93 -21.52 0.99 8.41
N GLU A 94 -22.61 0.32 8.75
CA GLU A 94 -23.92 0.93 9.04
C GLU A 94 -23.81 1.86 10.24
N ASP A 95 -23.21 1.41 11.34
CA ASP A 95 -23.00 2.23 12.53
C ASP A 95 -22.11 3.44 12.23
N PHE A 96 -21.03 3.25 11.46
CA PHE A 96 -20.17 4.35 11.03
C PHE A 96 -20.93 5.40 10.19
N LYS A 97 -21.80 4.96 9.27
CA LYS A 97 -22.60 5.85 8.42
C LYS A 97 -23.66 6.58 9.22
N ASN A 98 -24.38 5.88 10.10
CA ASN A 98 -25.49 6.39 10.90
C ASN A 98 -25.05 7.12 12.18
N ALA A 99 -23.77 7.02 12.57
CA ALA A 99 -23.24 7.71 13.74
C ALA A 99 -23.48 9.21 13.65
N ASP A 100 -23.89 9.80 14.77
CA ASP A 100 -24.00 11.24 14.95
C ASP A 100 -22.60 11.86 15.06
N LYS A 101 -22.07 12.23 13.90
CA LYS A 101 -20.75 12.85 13.74
C LYS A 101 -20.71 14.24 14.37
N THR A 102 -21.85 14.93 14.40
CA THR A 102 -21.96 16.26 15.01
C THR A 102 -21.83 16.15 16.52
N ALA A 103 -22.51 15.17 17.15
CA ALA A 103 -22.38 14.92 18.58
C ALA A 103 -20.95 14.55 18.99
N LEU A 104 -20.29 13.64 18.25
CA LEU A 104 -18.90 13.26 18.51
C LEU A 104 -17.94 14.45 18.38
N PHE A 105 -18.11 15.27 17.34
CA PHE A 105 -17.33 16.49 17.15
C PHE A 105 -17.55 17.49 18.28
N ASN A 106 -18.80 17.70 18.68
CA ASN A 106 -19.17 18.61 19.75
C ASN A 106 -18.55 18.16 21.07
N GLN A 107 -18.61 16.87 21.41
CA GLN A 107 -17.96 16.31 22.60
C GLN A 107 -16.47 16.64 22.66
N THR A 108 -15.70 16.38 21.59
CA THR A 108 -14.25 16.69 21.57
C THR A 108 -13.99 18.19 21.69
N SER A 109 -14.82 19.02 21.04
CA SER A 109 -14.70 20.48 21.15
C SER A 109 -15.11 21.02 22.52
N ASP A 110 -16.03 20.37 23.23
CA ASP A 110 -16.41 20.69 24.61
C ASP A 110 -15.27 20.34 25.57
N GLU A 111 -14.63 19.18 25.40
CA GLU A 111 -13.45 18.78 26.17
C GLU A 111 -12.30 19.80 26.00
N THR A 112 -12.05 20.24 24.76
CA THR A 112 -11.06 21.27 24.47
C THR A 112 -11.43 22.61 25.11
N TRP A 113 -12.70 23.03 25.01
CA TRP A 113 -13.16 24.29 25.59
C TRP A 113 -13.09 24.29 27.11
N LYS A 114 -13.45 23.17 27.74
CA LYS A 114 -13.34 22.97 29.19
C LYS A 114 -11.90 23.11 29.65
N SER A 115 -10.95 22.49 28.95
CA SER A 115 -9.52 22.61 29.28
C SER A 115 -8.99 24.04 29.11
N ILE A 116 -9.50 24.78 28.13
CA ILE A 116 -9.20 26.21 27.99
C ILE A 116 -9.74 26.98 29.20
N VAL A 117 -11.03 26.88 29.52
CA VAL A 117 -11.68 27.75 30.52
C VAL A 117 -11.32 27.38 31.96
N GLU A 118 -11.35 26.09 32.30
CA GLU A 118 -11.19 25.59 33.67
C GLU A 118 -9.72 25.31 34.01
N ASP A 119 -9.04 24.50 33.18
CA ASP A 119 -7.68 24.02 33.47
C ASP A 119 -6.60 25.05 33.12
N LYS A 120 -6.93 26.04 32.29
CA LYS A 120 -5.99 27.01 31.69
C LYS A 120 -4.80 26.32 31.04
N CYS A 121 -5.03 25.21 30.35
CA CYS A 121 -3.98 24.37 29.79
C CYS A 121 -3.95 24.43 28.27
N THR A 122 -2.76 24.55 27.68
CA THR A 122 -2.59 24.56 26.22
C THR A 122 -2.46 23.17 25.59
N ALA A 123 -2.39 22.11 26.40
CA ALA A 123 -2.12 20.75 25.94
C ALA A 123 -3.17 20.17 24.98
N LEU A 124 -4.43 20.63 25.06
CA LEU A 124 -5.52 20.18 24.19
C LEU A 124 -5.85 21.17 23.06
N LEU A 125 -5.08 22.24 22.84
CA LEU A 125 -5.37 23.19 21.76
C LEU A 125 -5.25 22.57 20.36
N THR A 126 -4.51 21.47 20.22
CA THR A 126 -4.42 20.69 18.98
C THR A 126 -5.14 19.34 19.10
N HIS A 127 -6.17 19.24 19.94
CA HIS A 127 -6.95 18.01 20.08
C HIS A 127 -7.63 17.65 18.75
N PHE A 128 -7.51 16.40 18.31
CA PHE A 128 -8.19 15.91 17.09
C PHE A 128 -9.14 14.74 17.38
N LEU A 129 -10.12 14.55 16.50
CA LEU A 129 -11.03 13.40 16.53
C LEU A 129 -10.76 12.52 15.31
N LEU A 130 -10.61 11.23 15.53
CA LEU A 130 -10.49 10.22 14.49
C LEU A 130 -11.61 9.19 14.65
N ILE A 131 -12.50 9.13 13.65
CA ILE A 131 -13.51 8.07 13.54
C ILE A 131 -13.12 7.08 12.46
N THR A 132 -13.25 5.78 12.73
CA THR A 132 -12.87 4.73 11.78
C THR A 132 -13.87 3.59 11.72
N PHE A 133 -13.89 2.90 10.59
CA PHE A 133 -14.44 1.56 10.44
C PHE A 133 -13.43 0.71 9.67
N ALA A 134 -12.99 -0.39 10.28
CA ALA A 134 -11.98 -1.29 9.72
C ALA A 134 -12.63 -2.58 9.21
N ASP A 135 -12.66 -2.77 7.89
CA ASP A 135 -13.01 -4.06 7.26
C ASP A 135 -11.76 -4.94 7.24
N LEU A 136 -11.56 -5.70 8.32
CA LEU A 136 -10.39 -6.56 8.50
C LEU A 136 -10.37 -7.77 7.53
N LYS A 137 -11.48 -8.10 6.88
CA LYS A 137 -11.52 -9.17 5.88
C LYS A 137 -11.01 -8.70 4.52
N LYS A 138 -11.32 -7.45 4.16
CA LYS A 138 -10.89 -6.85 2.90
C LYS A 138 -9.68 -5.93 3.05
N TYR A 139 -9.17 -5.75 4.27
CA TYR A 139 -8.11 -4.79 4.62
C TYR A 139 -8.41 -3.37 4.11
N LYS A 140 -9.69 -2.97 4.24
CA LYS A 140 -10.17 -1.63 3.85
C LYS A 140 -10.54 -0.83 5.08
N TYR A 141 -9.96 0.35 5.21
CA TYR A 141 -10.14 1.21 6.36
C TYR A 141 -10.82 2.50 5.95
N PHE A 142 -12.01 2.72 6.47
CA PHE A 142 -12.77 3.95 6.30
C PHE A 142 -12.44 4.84 7.49
N TYR A 143 -12.04 6.07 7.24
CA TYR A 143 -11.65 6.98 8.32
C TYR A 143 -12.02 8.43 8.02
N TRP A 144 -12.21 9.22 9.06
CA TRP A 144 -12.45 10.64 8.93
C TRP A 144 -11.87 11.40 10.12
N PHE A 145 -11.02 12.37 9.83
CA PHE A 145 -10.46 13.28 10.83
C PHE A 145 -11.32 14.52 11.00
N ALA A 146 -11.39 14.99 12.23
CA ALA A 146 -11.79 16.35 12.55
C ALA A 146 -10.72 17.02 13.42
N PHE A 147 -10.45 18.29 13.14
CA PHE A 147 -9.55 19.14 13.89
C PHE A 147 -10.37 20.30 14.48
N PRO A 148 -11.07 20.11 15.61
CA PRO A 148 -11.90 21.14 16.21
C PRO A 148 -11.15 22.47 16.38
N ALA A 149 -11.66 23.52 15.76
CA ALA A 149 -11.15 24.87 15.91
C ALA A 149 -12.26 25.88 16.12
N PHE A 150 -12.08 26.77 17.10
CA PHE A 150 -13.08 27.77 17.45
C PHE A 150 -13.08 28.95 16.46
N ALA A 151 -14.27 29.31 15.99
CA ALA A 151 -14.48 30.46 15.11
C ALA A 151 -14.78 31.70 15.94
N ALA A 152 -13.87 32.69 15.88
CA ALA A 152 -14.07 33.98 16.54
C ALA A 152 -15.17 34.79 15.83
N LYS A 153 -16.01 35.45 16.64
CA LYS A 153 -16.98 36.46 16.19
C LYS A 153 -16.80 37.71 17.08
N PRO A 154 -16.40 38.86 16.51
CA PRO A 154 -16.04 39.10 15.11
C PRO A 154 -14.75 38.36 14.71
N ALA A 155 -14.56 38.20 13.40
CA ALA A 155 -13.40 37.50 12.85
C ALA A 155 -12.10 38.28 13.11
N TRP A 156 -10.99 37.54 13.15
CA TRP A 156 -9.66 38.14 13.27
C TRP A 156 -9.24 38.79 11.95
N GLU A 157 -8.74 40.00 12.03
CA GLU A 157 -8.15 40.74 10.92
C GLU A 157 -6.65 40.94 11.17
N ILE A 158 -5.85 40.97 10.10
CA ILE A 158 -4.41 41.25 10.19
C ILE A 158 -4.13 42.73 9.93
N ASP A 159 -3.41 43.37 10.84
CA ASP A 159 -2.95 44.74 10.67
C ASP A 159 -1.75 44.78 9.70
N GLY A 160 -2.03 45.08 8.43
CA GLY A 160 -1.06 45.01 7.34
C GLY A 160 -1.04 43.63 6.68
N ASP A 161 0.16 43.10 6.44
CA ASP A 161 0.41 41.79 5.84
C ASP A 161 1.36 40.96 6.72
N TRP A 162 1.43 39.65 6.48
CA TRP A 162 2.42 38.78 7.12
C TRP A 162 3.84 39.14 6.67
N SER A 163 4.66 39.64 7.57
CA SER A 163 6.06 39.98 7.31
C SER A 163 6.99 38.80 7.58
N ALA A 164 8.21 38.85 7.05
CA ALA A 164 9.24 37.91 7.47
C ALA A 164 9.60 38.19 8.94
N ALA A 165 9.71 37.13 9.74
CA ALA A 165 10.10 37.26 11.15
C ALA A 165 11.45 38.00 11.37
N PRO A 166 12.52 37.80 10.55
CA PRO A 166 13.79 38.49 10.77
C PRO A 166 13.68 40.01 10.61
N ASP A 167 12.79 40.50 9.74
CA ASP A 167 12.61 41.95 9.50
C ASP A 167 12.02 42.68 10.72
N VAL A 168 11.32 41.95 11.59
CA VAL A 168 10.61 42.53 12.75
C VAL A 168 11.33 42.25 14.06
N LEU A 169 11.83 41.03 14.27
CA LEU A 169 12.45 40.62 15.53
C LEU A 169 13.98 40.64 15.48
N GLY A 170 14.59 40.65 14.28
CA GLY A 170 16.03 40.50 14.09
C GLY A 170 16.51 39.04 14.13
N GLU A 171 17.59 38.74 13.43
CA GLU A 171 18.15 37.39 13.32
C GLU A 171 18.72 36.86 14.64
N ASP A 172 19.27 37.74 15.49
CA ASP A 172 19.80 37.37 16.80
C ASP A 172 18.71 36.82 17.72
N ALA A 173 17.53 37.46 17.70
CA ALA A 173 16.38 37.02 18.48
C ALA A 173 15.87 35.65 17.99
N LEU A 174 15.77 35.46 16.67
CA LEU A 174 15.36 34.18 16.10
C LEU A 174 16.36 33.06 16.41
N SER A 175 17.66 33.33 16.36
CA SER A 175 18.70 32.37 16.74
C SER A 175 18.58 31.94 18.21
N ALA A 176 18.29 32.89 19.10
CA ALA A 176 18.06 32.60 20.52
C ALA A 176 16.78 31.79 20.77
N ILE A 177 15.70 32.05 20.01
CA ILE A 177 14.45 31.28 20.06
C ILE A 177 14.70 29.85 19.55
N HIS A 178 15.41 29.70 18.42
CA HIS A 178 15.77 28.40 17.85
C HIS A 178 16.57 27.56 18.85
N ALA A 179 17.60 28.13 19.49
CA ALA A 179 18.42 27.44 20.47
C ALA A 179 17.60 26.94 21.68
N GLN A 180 16.64 27.73 22.16
CA GLN A 180 15.76 27.34 23.28
C GLN A 180 14.74 26.28 22.86
N LEU A 181 14.12 26.41 21.67
CA LEU A 181 13.17 25.42 21.14
C LEU A 181 13.85 24.11 20.75
N HIS A 182 15.12 24.13 20.36
CA HIS A 182 15.90 22.93 20.10
C HIS A 182 16.17 22.13 21.39
N GLN A 183 16.29 22.79 22.54
CA GLN A 183 16.44 22.11 23.83
C GLN A 183 15.10 21.55 24.33
N SER A 184 14.02 22.31 24.16
CA SER A 184 12.68 21.92 24.59
C SER A 184 11.66 22.47 23.61
N LEU A 185 11.23 21.63 22.67
CA LEU A 185 10.28 22.03 21.65
C LEU A 185 8.89 22.19 22.28
N ARG A 186 8.27 23.33 22.01
CA ARG A 186 6.95 23.70 22.55
C ARG A 186 6.00 24.02 21.40
N PRO A 187 4.76 23.48 21.40
CA PRO A 187 3.78 23.79 20.36
C PRO A 187 3.32 25.25 20.41
N PHE A 188 3.25 25.82 21.61
CA PHE A 188 2.89 27.21 21.89
C PHE A 188 3.86 27.79 22.92
N PHE A 189 4.27 29.04 22.75
CA PHE A 189 5.24 29.67 23.63
C PHE A 189 5.11 31.20 23.62
N LEU A 190 5.60 31.83 24.68
CA LEU A 190 5.69 33.28 24.78
C LEU A 190 7.10 33.74 24.41
N VAL A 191 7.22 34.91 23.81
CA VAL A 191 8.50 35.52 23.41
C VAL A 191 8.58 36.93 23.96
N ARG A 192 9.70 37.22 24.63
CA ARG A 192 10.04 38.55 25.12
C ARG A 192 11.51 38.82 24.84
N THR A 193 11.81 40.05 24.42
CA THR A 193 13.17 40.55 24.32
C THR A 193 13.36 41.68 25.34
N LYS A 194 14.28 41.49 26.29
CA LYS A 194 14.62 42.47 27.33
C LYS A 194 16.13 42.68 27.33
N ASP A 195 16.57 43.93 27.26
CA ASP A 195 18.00 44.30 27.26
C ASP A 195 18.83 43.54 26.21
N GLY A 196 18.25 43.30 25.02
CA GLY A 196 18.89 42.55 23.92
C GLY A 196 18.95 41.02 24.12
N LYS A 197 18.37 40.48 25.19
CA LYS A 197 18.24 39.04 25.42
C LYS A 197 16.81 38.57 25.14
N THR A 198 16.69 37.53 24.32
CA THR A 198 15.39 36.93 23.96
C THR A 198 15.16 35.65 24.75
N GLU A 199 14.04 35.57 25.44
CA GLU A 199 13.65 34.45 26.30
C GLU A 199 12.31 33.87 25.82
N ILE A 200 12.13 32.55 26.01
CA ILE A 200 10.84 31.88 25.77
C ILE A 200 10.25 31.29 27.06
N ALA A 201 8.93 31.37 27.20
CA ALA A 201 8.19 30.82 28.34
C ALA A 201 6.95 30.03 27.90
N LEU A 202 6.34 29.33 28.85
CA LEU A 202 5.06 28.64 28.63
C LEU A 202 3.92 29.65 28.54
N VAL A 203 2.89 29.34 27.74
CA VAL A 203 1.74 30.23 27.56
C VAL A 203 0.96 30.39 28.86
N GLU A 204 0.96 29.38 29.72
CA GLU A 204 0.36 29.38 31.05
C GLU A 204 1.02 30.38 32.01
N GLU A 205 2.25 30.83 31.72
CA GLU A 205 3.00 31.79 32.54
C GLU A 205 2.80 33.25 32.09
N TYR A 206 1.81 33.50 31.23
CA TYR A 206 1.57 34.80 30.58
C TYR A 206 1.67 36.01 31.50
N ASP A 207 0.91 36.00 32.60
CA ASP A 207 0.83 37.15 33.51
C ASP A 207 2.19 37.43 34.20
N LYS A 208 2.92 36.38 34.57
CA LYS A 208 4.23 36.50 35.21
C LYS A 208 5.31 36.92 34.21
N PHE A 209 5.27 36.37 33.01
CA PHE A 209 6.26 36.60 31.98
C PHE A 209 6.16 38.00 31.37
N PHE A 210 4.96 38.59 31.31
CA PHE A 210 4.72 39.91 30.73
C PHE A 210 4.38 41.02 31.74
N ALA A 211 4.54 40.79 33.05
CA ALA A 211 4.19 41.75 34.11
C ALA A 211 4.73 43.17 33.87
N ASP A 212 5.98 43.30 33.41
CA ASP A 212 6.66 44.58 33.16
C ASP A 212 6.87 44.87 31.67
N VAL A 213 6.12 44.20 30.79
CA VAL A 213 6.32 44.29 29.33
C VAL A 213 5.14 45.03 28.70
N PRO A 214 5.38 46.14 28.00
CA PRO A 214 4.36 46.83 27.22
C PRO A 214 3.68 45.91 26.20
N ALA A 215 2.37 46.08 25.96
CA ALA A 215 1.59 45.20 25.09
C ALA A 215 2.14 45.08 23.66
N ASP A 216 2.74 46.17 23.15
CA ASP A 216 3.40 46.26 21.86
C ASP A 216 4.71 45.45 21.76
N GLN A 217 5.23 44.93 22.87
CA GLN A 217 6.43 44.08 22.92
C GLN A 217 6.10 42.62 23.28
N ARG A 218 4.84 42.32 23.61
CA ARG A 218 4.40 40.95 23.96
C ARG A 218 4.20 40.15 22.69
N THR A 219 5.08 39.20 22.41
CA THR A 219 4.99 38.33 21.23
C THR A 219 4.61 36.92 21.65
N ILE A 220 3.70 36.30 20.91
CA ILE A 220 3.23 34.94 21.17
C ILE A 220 3.58 34.09 19.96
N GLY A 221 4.35 33.03 20.19
CA GLY A 221 4.78 32.09 19.19
C GLY A 221 3.98 30.80 19.22
N PHE A 222 3.83 30.18 18.06
CA PHE A 222 3.41 28.79 17.96
C PHE A 222 4.18 28.09 16.86
N LEU A 223 4.34 26.79 17.01
CA LEU A 223 4.89 25.93 15.97
C LEU A 223 3.87 25.87 14.83
N ASP A 224 4.19 26.53 13.71
CA ASP A 224 3.28 26.67 12.58
C ASP A 224 3.47 25.50 11.60
N PRO A 225 2.50 24.57 11.48
CA PRO A 225 2.55 23.50 10.48
C PRO A 225 2.32 23.97 9.04
N SER A 226 1.84 25.20 8.83
CA SER A 226 1.64 25.75 7.49
C SER A 226 2.97 26.21 6.90
N ALA A 227 3.23 25.83 5.65
CA ALA A 227 4.32 26.40 4.86
C ALA A 227 3.87 27.56 3.96
N GLN A 228 2.59 27.94 3.97
CA GLN A 228 2.05 28.98 3.10
C GLN A 228 2.45 30.39 3.56
N PRO A 229 2.84 31.32 2.67
CA PRO A 229 3.38 32.62 3.06
C PRO A 229 2.38 33.50 3.82
N ASN A 230 1.11 33.49 3.42
CA ASN A 230 0.09 34.42 3.93
C ASN A 230 -0.96 33.75 4.84
N ASN A 231 -0.88 32.43 5.01
CA ASN A 231 -1.89 31.67 5.75
C ASN A 231 -1.21 30.91 6.89
N PRO A 232 -1.38 31.34 8.15
CA PRO A 232 -0.91 30.59 9.32
C PRO A 232 -1.64 29.25 9.43
N GLY A 233 -1.04 28.30 10.12
CA GLY A 233 -1.60 26.98 10.37
C GLY A 233 -2.84 26.98 11.26
N TRP A 234 -3.56 25.87 11.19
CA TRP A 234 -4.79 25.62 11.94
C TRP A 234 -4.70 25.81 13.47
N PRO A 235 -3.59 25.44 14.17
CA PRO A 235 -3.47 25.59 15.63
C PRO A 235 -3.70 27.01 16.16
N LEU A 236 -3.40 28.04 15.35
CA LEU A 236 -3.50 29.43 15.78
C LEU A 236 -4.92 29.81 16.19
N ARG A 237 -5.95 29.21 15.60
CA ARG A 237 -7.36 29.50 15.96
C ARG A 237 -7.66 29.22 17.44
N ASN A 238 -7.19 28.09 17.94
CA ASN A 238 -7.43 27.67 19.31
C ASN A 238 -6.55 28.45 20.29
N LEU A 239 -5.33 28.81 19.90
CA LEU A 239 -4.49 29.72 20.66
C LEU A 239 -5.15 31.09 20.83
N LEU A 240 -5.69 31.67 19.77
CA LEU A 240 -6.40 32.96 19.83
C LEU A 240 -7.65 32.89 20.72
N ALA A 241 -8.39 31.78 20.66
CA ALA A 241 -9.53 31.54 21.53
C ALA A 241 -9.10 31.49 23.01
N TYR A 242 -8.01 30.77 23.32
CA TYR A 242 -7.42 30.72 24.66
C TYR A 242 -7.04 32.12 25.17
N LEU A 243 -6.36 32.92 24.34
CA LEU A 243 -5.96 34.28 24.70
C LEU A 243 -7.14 35.22 24.92
N THR A 244 -8.21 35.08 24.14
CA THR A 244 -9.43 35.89 24.29
C THR A 244 -10.11 35.65 25.63
N VAL A 245 -10.09 34.40 26.12
CA VAL A 245 -10.73 34.01 27.39
C VAL A 245 -9.92 34.50 28.60
N HIS A 246 -8.60 34.31 28.59
CA HIS A 246 -7.76 34.60 29.77
C HIS A 246 -7.13 35.99 29.76
N HIS A 247 -6.85 36.55 28.59
CA HIS A 247 -6.15 37.83 28.43
C HIS A 247 -6.87 38.74 27.42
N PRO A 248 -8.13 39.13 27.70
CA PRO A 248 -8.97 39.89 26.75
C PRO A 248 -8.38 41.26 26.38
N GLU A 249 -7.57 41.87 27.26
CA GLU A 249 -6.88 43.13 26.97
C GLU A 249 -5.84 42.97 25.86
N THR A 250 -5.04 41.91 25.92
CA THR A 250 -4.06 41.55 24.88
C THR A 250 -4.78 41.11 23.60
N ALA A 251 -5.90 40.42 23.72
CA ALA A 251 -6.67 39.90 22.58
C ALA A 251 -7.16 41.01 21.61
N ARG A 252 -7.17 42.28 22.02
CA ARG A 252 -7.46 43.41 21.12
C ARG A 252 -6.42 43.60 20.02
N SER A 253 -5.15 43.30 20.31
CA SER A 253 -4.03 43.45 19.39
C SER A 253 -2.90 42.49 19.77
N VAL A 254 -2.83 41.36 19.09
CA VAL A 254 -1.91 40.26 19.41
C VAL A 254 -0.80 40.17 18.38
N ARG A 255 0.45 40.18 18.84
CA ARG A 255 1.64 39.95 17.99
C ARG A 255 1.92 38.45 17.92
N ILE A 256 1.80 37.88 16.72
CA ILE A 256 1.93 36.45 16.47
C ILE A 256 3.22 36.15 15.70
N LEU A 257 4.01 35.22 16.21
CA LEU A 257 5.13 34.59 15.54
C LEU A 257 4.73 33.19 15.06
N CYS A 258 4.62 33.01 13.75
CA CYS A 258 4.42 31.71 13.11
C CYS A 258 5.79 31.05 12.92
N TRP A 259 6.16 30.17 13.85
CA TRP A 259 7.47 29.54 13.87
C TRP A 259 7.54 28.36 12.89
N ARG A 260 8.38 28.47 11.86
CA ARG A 260 8.54 27.47 10.79
C ARG A 260 9.98 26.93 10.67
N ASP A 261 10.88 27.45 11.48
CA ASP A 261 12.32 27.19 11.36
C ASP A 261 12.75 26.06 12.30
N VAL A 262 12.78 24.86 11.75
CA VAL A 262 13.28 23.65 12.44
C VAL A 262 14.80 23.59 12.38
N GLU A 263 15.38 23.93 11.24
CA GLU A 263 16.82 24.03 11.03
C GLU A 263 17.27 25.47 11.25
N PRO A 264 18.52 25.70 11.71
CA PRO A 264 19.03 27.05 11.89
C PRO A 264 19.04 27.81 10.55
N GLY A 265 18.50 29.03 10.57
CA GLY A 265 18.35 29.88 9.37
C GLY A 265 19.66 30.21 8.63
N ILE A 266 20.82 29.95 9.25
CA ILE A 266 22.17 30.19 8.68
C ILE A 266 22.39 29.44 7.35
N LEU A 267 21.76 28.27 7.18
CA LEU A 267 21.95 27.44 5.97
C LEU A 267 20.87 27.64 4.91
N SER A 268 19.64 28.06 5.29
CA SER A 268 18.48 28.05 4.38
C SER A 268 17.58 29.29 4.43
N GLY A 269 17.97 30.32 5.20
CA GLY A 269 17.16 31.51 5.47
C GLY A 269 16.03 31.25 6.47
N TRP A 270 15.61 32.30 7.19
CA TRP A 270 14.48 32.22 8.12
C TRP A 270 13.15 32.23 7.37
N LYS A 271 12.31 31.21 7.58
CA LYS A 271 11.00 31.02 6.92
C LYS A 271 9.83 31.43 7.80
N SER A 272 10.07 31.66 9.09
CA SER A 272 9.05 32.11 10.04
C SER A 272 8.42 33.44 9.63
N ARG A 273 7.13 33.58 9.96
CA ARG A 273 6.33 34.77 9.62
C ARG A 273 5.87 35.47 10.88
N PHE A 274 5.70 36.79 10.79
CA PHE A 274 5.22 37.63 11.87
C PHE A 274 3.99 38.41 11.41
N GLY A 275 3.01 38.56 12.29
CA GLY A 275 1.79 39.31 12.01
C GLY A 275 1.15 39.87 13.28
N ILE A 276 0.46 41.01 13.14
CA ILE A 276 -0.30 41.62 14.23
C ILE A 276 -1.78 41.39 13.94
N LEU A 277 -2.45 40.67 14.83
CA LEU A 277 -3.85 40.32 14.69
C LEU A 277 -4.71 41.20 15.58
N ARG A 278 -5.81 41.71 15.03
CA ARG A 278 -6.79 42.53 15.73
C ARG A 278 -8.16 41.90 15.61
N GLN A 279 -8.93 41.99 16.69
CA GLN A 279 -10.33 41.63 16.68
C GLN A 279 -11.14 42.92 16.53
N GLY A 280 -11.92 43.05 15.46
CA GLY A 280 -12.69 44.26 15.19
C GLY A 280 -13.69 44.57 16.32
N SER A 281 -13.94 45.83 16.61
CA SER A 281 -15.09 46.24 17.44
C SER A 281 -16.33 46.26 16.55
N SER A 282 -17.28 45.36 16.75
CA SER A 282 -18.60 45.50 16.11
C SER A 282 -19.37 46.63 16.81
N ASP A 283 -19.76 47.66 16.06
CA ASP A 283 -20.66 48.74 16.51
C ASP A 283 -22.08 48.26 16.85
N ASP A 284 -22.43 47.00 16.56
CA ASP A 284 -23.64 46.33 17.07
C ASP A 284 -23.40 45.76 18.47
N ALA A 285 -23.33 46.64 19.47
CA ALA A 285 -23.26 46.30 20.88
C ALA A 285 -24.61 45.75 21.39
N ALA A 286 -24.94 44.52 21.04
CA ALA A 286 -25.92 43.72 21.77
C ALA A 286 -25.23 43.01 22.94
N ALA A 287 -25.02 43.75 24.04
CA ALA A 287 -24.47 43.29 25.33
C ALA A 287 -23.05 42.65 25.27
N PRO A 288 -22.25 42.70 26.35
CA PRO A 288 -21.09 41.82 26.45
C PRO A 288 -21.59 40.38 26.49
N ALA A 289 -21.61 39.70 25.34
CA ALA A 289 -21.77 38.26 25.30
C ALA A 289 -20.73 37.68 26.25
N ASP A 290 -21.17 36.79 27.14
CA ASP A 290 -20.35 36.17 28.17
C ASP A 290 -19.04 35.67 27.52
N MET A 291 -17.89 36.31 27.77
CA MET A 291 -16.63 36.02 27.04
C MET A 291 -16.13 34.58 27.28
N ARG A 292 -16.74 33.88 28.24
CA ARG A 292 -16.52 32.46 28.54
C ARG A 292 -17.48 31.51 27.83
N ALA A 293 -18.47 32.03 27.08
CA ALA A 293 -19.35 31.20 26.27
C ALA A 293 -18.58 30.56 25.11
N LYS A 294 -18.82 29.28 24.89
CA LYS A 294 -18.14 28.49 23.85
C LYS A 294 -18.48 29.02 22.45
N PRO A 295 -17.48 29.43 21.65
CA PRO A 295 -17.70 29.80 20.24
C PRO A 295 -18.08 28.58 19.39
N ALA A 296 -18.67 28.82 18.22
CA ALA A 296 -18.90 27.76 17.25
C ALA A 296 -17.57 27.11 16.82
N ALA A 297 -17.54 25.77 16.75
CA ALA A 297 -16.35 25.02 16.33
C ALA A 297 -16.53 24.44 14.92
N VAL A 298 -15.45 24.40 14.15
CA VAL A 298 -15.39 23.79 12.80
C VAL A 298 -14.10 22.97 12.68
N GLY A 299 -14.05 22.01 11.76
CA GLY A 299 -12.80 21.22 11.63
C GLY A 299 -12.84 19.91 10.87
N TRP A 300 -13.97 19.50 10.30
CA TRP A 300 -14.02 18.25 9.52
C TRP A 300 -13.13 18.33 8.29
N GLU A 301 -12.26 17.32 8.14
CA GLU A 301 -11.34 17.24 7.01
C GLU A 301 -12.10 16.98 5.71
N LYS A 302 -11.67 17.61 4.63
CA LYS A 302 -12.20 17.33 3.29
C LYS A 302 -11.53 16.07 2.72
N ASN A 303 -12.30 15.30 1.96
CA ASN A 303 -11.76 14.17 1.20
C ASN A 303 -10.92 14.66 0.00
N ILE A 304 -10.33 13.71 -0.73
CA ILE A 304 -9.52 13.97 -1.93
C ILE A 304 -10.27 14.73 -3.04
N TYR A 305 -11.61 14.70 -3.03
CA TYR A 305 -12.47 15.42 -3.97
C TYR A 305 -12.90 16.81 -3.46
N GLY A 306 -12.33 17.27 -2.33
CA GLY A 306 -12.65 18.57 -1.74
C GLY A 306 -14.01 18.65 -1.04
N LYS A 307 -14.72 17.52 -0.88
CA LYS A 307 -16.02 17.45 -0.18
C LYS A 307 -15.83 17.01 1.27
N LEU A 308 -16.75 17.42 2.14
CA LEU A 308 -16.79 16.91 3.51
C LEU A 308 -17.26 15.45 3.49
N GLY A 309 -16.36 14.53 3.83
CA GLY A 309 -16.67 13.10 3.88
C GLY A 309 -15.45 12.25 4.22
N PRO A 310 -15.69 10.98 4.57
CA PRO A 310 -14.64 10.05 4.95
C PRO A 310 -13.71 9.70 3.78
N ARG A 311 -12.50 9.25 4.11
CA ARG A 311 -11.51 8.67 3.21
C ARG A 311 -11.49 7.15 3.36
N VAL A 312 -10.94 6.48 2.35
CA VAL A 312 -10.76 5.02 2.33
C VAL A 312 -9.30 4.71 2.05
N ALA A 313 -8.67 3.93 2.91
CA ALA A 313 -7.36 3.32 2.67
C ALA A 313 -7.54 1.84 2.31
N ASP A 314 -7.10 1.44 1.12
CA ASP A 314 -7.06 0.04 0.68
C ASP A 314 -5.63 -0.49 0.89
N LEU A 315 -5.47 -1.32 1.93
CA LEU A 315 -4.17 -1.87 2.31
C LEU A 315 -4.08 -3.37 2.03
N ALA A 316 -5.05 -3.94 1.33
CA ALA A 316 -4.99 -5.34 0.90
C ALA A 316 -3.67 -5.67 0.16
N PRO A 317 -3.13 -4.82 -0.73
CA PRO A 317 -1.85 -5.11 -1.38
C PRO A 317 -0.65 -5.21 -0.44
N MET A 318 -0.71 -4.62 0.77
CA MET A 318 0.39 -4.57 1.73
C MET A 318 0.18 -5.48 2.96
N MET A 319 -1.06 -5.88 3.24
CA MET A 319 -1.44 -6.59 4.46
C MET A 319 -2.05 -7.98 4.22
N ASP A 320 -2.65 -8.23 3.05
CA ASP A 320 -3.30 -9.51 2.75
C ASP A 320 -2.24 -10.58 2.49
N PRO A 321 -2.10 -11.62 3.34
CA PRO A 321 -1.06 -12.64 3.19
C PRO A 321 -1.15 -13.39 1.86
N ALA A 322 -2.37 -13.60 1.34
CA ALA A 322 -2.56 -14.30 0.07
C ALA A 322 -2.02 -13.44 -1.10
N ARG A 323 -2.39 -12.16 -1.14
CA ARG A 323 -1.90 -11.23 -2.17
C ARG A 323 -0.40 -10.99 -2.09
N LEU A 324 0.16 -10.91 -0.88
CA LEU A 324 1.61 -10.76 -0.69
C LEU A 324 2.37 -11.99 -1.22
N ALA A 325 1.84 -13.19 -0.99
CA ALA A 325 2.41 -14.43 -1.55
C ALA A 325 2.32 -14.44 -3.08
N ASP A 326 1.16 -14.10 -3.65
CA ASP A 326 0.96 -14.02 -5.10
C ASP A 326 1.93 -13.01 -5.74
N GLN A 327 2.09 -11.82 -5.15
CA GLN A 327 3.03 -10.80 -5.63
C GLN A 327 4.49 -11.25 -5.54
N ALA A 328 4.88 -11.95 -4.47
CA ALA A 328 6.23 -12.45 -4.31
C ALA A 328 6.57 -13.52 -5.36
N VAL A 329 5.61 -14.40 -5.67
CA VAL A 329 5.75 -15.43 -6.72
C VAL A 329 5.87 -14.79 -8.10
N ASP A 330 4.95 -13.88 -8.44
CA ASP A 330 4.95 -13.17 -9.72
C ASP A 330 6.25 -12.36 -9.92
N LEU A 331 6.76 -11.73 -8.85
CA LEU A 331 8.05 -11.04 -8.88
C LEU A 331 9.21 -12.00 -9.21
N ASN A 332 9.23 -13.22 -8.65
CA ASN A 332 10.27 -14.20 -8.97
C ASN A 332 10.29 -14.58 -10.45
N LEU A 333 9.11 -14.80 -11.05
CA LEU A 333 9.00 -15.12 -12.48
C LEU A 333 9.38 -13.93 -13.36
N LYS A 334 8.95 -12.72 -13.00
CA LYS A 334 9.34 -11.48 -13.69
C LYS A 334 10.84 -11.25 -13.62
N LEU A 335 11.49 -11.57 -12.50
CA LEU A 335 12.96 -11.49 -12.39
C LEU A 335 13.67 -12.46 -13.34
N MET A 336 13.15 -13.68 -13.56
CA MET A 336 13.68 -14.58 -14.58
C MET A 336 13.55 -13.98 -15.98
N ARG A 337 12.37 -13.44 -16.31
CA ARG A 337 12.14 -12.76 -17.59
C ARG A 337 13.11 -11.58 -17.78
N TRP A 338 13.22 -10.67 -16.81
CA TRP A 338 14.06 -9.49 -16.96
C TRP A 338 15.56 -9.77 -17.00
N ARG A 339 16.03 -10.78 -16.27
CA ARG A 339 17.47 -11.07 -16.14
C ARG A 339 18.00 -12.05 -17.17
N ILE A 340 17.19 -13.01 -17.60
CA ILE A 340 17.66 -14.16 -18.38
C ILE A 340 16.97 -14.19 -19.74
N LEU A 341 15.64 -14.13 -19.78
CA LEU A 341 14.85 -14.33 -21.01
C LEU A 341 13.75 -13.26 -21.18
N PRO A 342 14.09 -12.05 -21.70
CA PRO A 342 13.12 -10.94 -21.81
C PRO A 342 11.90 -11.25 -22.69
N ALA A 343 12.09 -12.12 -23.67
CA ALA A 343 11.07 -12.58 -24.61
C ALA A 343 10.11 -13.64 -24.02
N LEU A 344 10.35 -14.11 -22.79
CA LEU A 344 9.49 -15.09 -22.12
C LEU A 344 8.11 -14.51 -21.82
N ASP A 345 7.08 -15.15 -22.38
CA ASP A 345 5.68 -14.80 -22.13
C ASP A 345 5.14 -15.58 -20.93
N LEU A 346 5.20 -14.95 -19.76
CA LEU A 346 4.69 -15.50 -18.50
C LEU A 346 3.15 -15.55 -18.46
N ASP A 347 2.46 -14.67 -19.19
CA ASP A 347 0.99 -14.57 -19.13
C ASP A 347 0.34 -15.75 -19.84
N THR A 348 0.91 -16.20 -20.96
CA THR A 348 0.48 -17.42 -21.66
C THR A 348 0.61 -18.65 -20.77
N VAL A 349 1.71 -18.78 -20.01
CA VAL A 349 1.90 -19.89 -19.07
C VAL A 349 0.89 -19.81 -17.91
N ALA A 350 0.75 -18.64 -17.29
CA ALA A 350 -0.13 -18.43 -16.13
C ALA A 350 -1.62 -18.62 -16.46
N SER A 351 -2.05 -18.28 -17.68
CA SER A 351 -3.44 -18.41 -18.11
C SER A 351 -3.81 -19.80 -18.65
N THR A 352 -2.83 -20.69 -18.86
CA THR A 352 -3.06 -22.04 -19.39
C THR A 352 -3.80 -22.92 -18.39
N ARG A 353 -4.95 -23.47 -18.81
CA ARG A 353 -5.76 -24.40 -18.00
C ARG A 353 -5.31 -25.84 -18.24
N CYS A 354 -4.61 -26.42 -17.27
CA CYS A 354 -4.14 -27.81 -17.33
C CYS A 354 -5.15 -28.78 -16.70
N LEU A 355 -5.59 -29.78 -17.47
CA LEU A 355 -6.35 -30.93 -16.94
C LEU A 355 -5.38 -32.09 -16.67
N LEU A 356 -5.21 -32.46 -15.40
CA LEU A 356 -4.35 -33.59 -15.00
C LEU A 356 -5.18 -34.87 -14.91
N LEU A 357 -5.02 -35.76 -15.89
CA LEU A 357 -5.67 -37.07 -15.92
C LEU A 357 -4.90 -38.07 -15.05
N GLY A 358 -5.13 -38.00 -13.73
CA GLY A 358 -4.58 -38.91 -12.73
C GLY A 358 -3.85 -38.17 -11.61
N ALA A 359 -4.19 -38.48 -10.36
CA ALA A 359 -3.63 -37.88 -9.14
C ALA A 359 -2.65 -38.82 -8.41
N GLY A 360 -2.01 -39.75 -9.13
CA GLY A 360 -0.95 -40.61 -8.60
C GLY A 360 0.40 -39.89 -8.54
N THR A 361 1.49 -40.65 -8.34
CA THR A 361 2.85 -40.12 -8.19
C THR A 361 3.23 -39.09 -9.26
N LEU A 362 2.99 -39.39 -10.55
CA LEU A 362 3.30 -38.48 -11.66
C LEU A 362 2.43 -37.21 -11.62
N GLY A 363 1.12 -37.35 -11.41
CA GLY A 363 0.19 -36.23 -11.36
C GLY A 363 0.53 -35.24 -10.25
N CYS A 364 0.91 -35.74 -9.06
CA CYS A 364 1.37 -34.92 -7.96
C CYS A 364 2.65 -34.15 -8.29
N TYR A 365 3.64 -34.78 -8.92
CA TYR A 365 4.88 -34.07 -9.31
C TYR A 365 4.63 -33.08 -10.45
N VAL A 366 3.80 -33.40 -11.44
CA VAL A 366 3.42 -32.46 -12.51
C VAL A 366 2.68 -31.27 -11.93
N ALA A 367 1.67 -31.49 -11.07
CA ALA A 367 0.95 -30.43 -10.36
C ALA A 367 1.93 -29.54 -9.58
N ARG A 368 2.90 -30.13 -8.88
CA ARG A 368 3.92 -29.39 -8.14
C ARG A 368 4.87 -28.62 -9.02
N THR A 369 5.24 -29.10 -10.20
CA THR A 369 6.11 -28.34 -11.11
C THR A 369 5.34 -27.19 -11.76
N LEU A 370 4.07 -27.41 -12.12
CA LEU A 370 3.16 -26.34 -12.54
C LEU A 370 2.92 -25.31 -11.42
N MET A 371 2.79 -25.77 -10.17
CA MET A 371 2.67 -24.96 -8.96
C MET A 371 4.03 -24.53 -8.38
N SER A 372 5.17 -24.97 -8.88
CA SER A 372 6.47 -24.39 -8.49
C SER A 372 6.60 -22.99 -9.09
N LEU A 373 5.65 -22.64 -9.97
CA LEU A 373 5.31 -21.31 -10.43
C LEU A 373 4.23 -20.62 -9.54
N THR A 374 3.62 -21.30 -8.54
CA THR A 374 2.67 -20.84 -7.48
C THR A 374 2.44 -21.85 -6.30
N ASP A 375 3.24 -21.75 -5.23
CA ASP A 375 3.23 -22.30 -3.82
C ASP A 375 2.64 -23.70 -3.35
N ARG A 376 3.44 -24.41 -2.51
CA ARG A 376 3.26 -25.52 -1.47
C ARG A 376 2.95 -27.03 -1.77
N THR A 377 2.85 -27.87 -0.69
CA THR A 377 3.79 -28.95 -0.21
C THR A 377 3.37 -30.44 -0.28
N LEU A 378 4.36 -31.32 0.00
CA LEU A 378 4.67 -32.77 -0.19
C LEU A 378 3.66 -33.88 0.20
N ASP A 379 3.29 -34.91 -0.61
CA ASP A 379 2.88 -36.21 -0.01
C ASP A 379 2.97 -37.46 -0.93
N GLN A 380 3.03 -38.64 -0.29
CA GLN A 380 3.69 -39.89 -0.69
C GLN A 380 2.91 -40.98 -1.47
N MET A 381 3.72 -41.82 -2.15
CA MET A 381 3.59 -43.24 -2.55
C MET A 381 2.47 -43.74 -3.50
N CYS A 382 2.87 -44.41 -4.59
CA CYS A 382 2.81 -45.88 -4.78
C CYS A 382 3.00 -46.27 -6.25
N THR A 383 4.23 -46.58 -6.66
CA THR A 383 4.55 -47.39 -7.85
C THR A 383 5.96 -47.96 -7.66
N VAL A 384 6.20 -49.25 -7.96
CA VAL A 384 7.54 -49.87 -7.87
C VAL A 384 8.39 -49.39 -9.06
N THR A 385 8.69 -48.10 -9.06
CA THR A 385 9.61 -47.42 -9.97
C THR A 385 10.70 -46.78 -9.13
N ARG A 386 11.93 -46.65 -9.66
CA ARG A 386 12.99 -45.92 -8.94
C ARG A 386 12.45 -44.53 -8.53
N PRO A 387 12.56 -44.10 -7.26
CA PRO A 387 11.91 -42.88 -6.77
C PRO A 387 12.22 -41.60 -7.58
N GLY A 388 13.39 -41.54 -8.22
CA GLY A 388 13.80 -40.41 -9.05
C GLY A 388 13.13 -40.32 -10.43
N LEU A 389 12.44 -41.36 -10.91
CA LEU A 389 11.87 -41.37 -12.27
C LEU A 389 10.67 -40.43 -12.41
N ALA A 390 9.72 -40.48 -11.47
CA ALA A 390 8.52 -39.65 -11.54
C ALA A 390 8.81 -38.13 -11.46
N PRO A 391 9.71 -37.65 -10.57
CA PRO A 391 10.14 -36.25 -10.59
C PRO A 391 10.79 -35.83 -11.91
N ILE A 392 11.71 -36.64 -12.46
CA ILE A 392 12.40 -36.33 -13.74
C ILE A 392 11.39 -36.29 -14.89
N ALA A 393 10.47 -37.25 -14.95
CA ALA A 393 9.44 -37.28 -15.97
C ALA A 393 8.50 -36.07 -15.86
N ALA A 394 8.09 -35.71 -14.64
CA ALA A 394 7.24 -34.54 -14.40
C ALA A 394 7.92 -33.22 -14.78
N SER A 395 9.17 -33.01 -14.36
CA SER A 395 9.92 -31.80 -14.71
C SER A 395 10.11 -31.70 -16.22
N THR A 396 10.48 -32.80 -16.87
CA THR A 396 10.67 -32.85 -18.32
C THR A 396 9.36 -32.55 -19.07
N ALA A 397 8.23 -33.08 -18.59
CA ALA A 397 6.93 -32.86 -19.21
C ALA A 397 6.47 -31.40 -19.07
N VAL A 398 6.68 -30.77 -17.91
CA VAL A 398 6.32 -29.35 -17.71
C VAL A 398 7.26 -28.43 -18.49
N GLU A 399 8.56 -28.69 -18.53
CA GLU A 399 9.49 -27.91 -19.36
C GLU A 399 9.15 -28.02 -20.84
N LEU A 400 8.76 -29.21 -21.31
CA LEU A 400 8.31 -29.40 -22.69
C LEU A 400 7.02 -28.63 -22.98
N LEU A 401 6.05 -28.65 -22.05
CA LEU A 401 4.82 -27.86 -22.16
C LEU A 401 5.12 -26.37 -22.25
N VAL A 402 5.95 -25.82 -21.36
CA VAL A 402 6.29 -24.40 -21.36
C VAL A 402 7.03 -24.05 -22.65
N SER A 403 8.00 -24.85 -23.08
CA SER A 403 8.75 -24.64 -24.33
C SER A 403 7.82 -24.64 -25.55
N MET A 404 6.86 -25.56 -25.60
CA MET A 404 5.83 -25.62 -26.64
C MET A 404 4.93 -24.38 -26.62
N LEU A 405 4.48 -23.92 -25.44
CA LEU A 405 3.66 -22.70 -25.32
C LEU A 405 4.41 -21.43 -25.76
N GLN A 406 5.73 -21.41 -25.61
CA GLN A 406 6.57 -20.29 -26.05
C GLN A 406 6.97 -20.38 -27.53
N HIS A 407 6.71 -21.51 -28.20
CA HIS A 407 7.01 -21.66 -29.62
C HIS A 407 5.99 -20.88 -30.47
N PRO A 408 6.39 -20.17 -31.55
CA PRO A 408 5.46 -19.43 -32.41
C PRO A 408 4.32 -20.27 -32.99
N GLU A 409 4.59 -21.55 -33.27
CA GLU A 409 3.60 -22.51 -33.79
C GLU A 409 2.85 -23.28 -32.69
N GLY A 410 3.18 -23.08 -31.41
CA GLY A 410 2.50 -23.72 -30.29
C GLY A 410 2.47 -25.25 -30.40
N ILE A 411 1.26 -25.82 -30.36
CA ILE A 411 1.03 -27.27 -30.51
C ILE A 411 1.41 -27.83 -31.89
N HIS A 412 1.63 -26.96 -32.88
CA HIS A 412 2.06 -27.33 -34.23
C HIS A 412 3.58 -27.25 -34.42
N ALA A 413 4.34 -26.94 -33.37
CA ALA A 413 5.80 -26.87 -33.42
C ALA A 413 6.40 -28.14 -34.05
N PRO A 414 7.30 -28.00 -35.04
CA PRO A 414 7.89 -29.13 -35.72
C PRO A 414 8.90 -29.82 -34.80
N ALA A 415 8.90 -31.15 -34.82
CA ALA A 415 9.88 -31.93 -34.07
C ALA A 415 11.30 -31.70 -34.65
N PRO A 416 12.34 -31.61 -33.81
CA PRO A 416 13.70 -31.45 -34.28
C PRO A 416 14.13 -32.65 -35.13
N PRO A 417 14.90 -32.43 -36.21
CA PRO A 417 15.32 -33.51 -37.10
C PRO A 417 16.21 -34.53 -36.36
N PRO A 418 16.10 -35.84 -36.65
CA PRO A 418 16.97 -36.85 -36.07
C PRO A 418 18.41 -36.66 -36.58
N GLN A 419 19.28 -36.13 -35.72
CA GLN A 419 20.73 -35.98 -35.92
C GLN A 419 21.16 -35.46 -37.31
N SER A 420 21.09 -34.14 -37.51
CA SER A 420 21.91 -33.48 -38.54
C SER A 420 23.00 -32.66 -37.87
N ASN A 421 24.27 -33.00 -38.10
CA ASN A 421 25.45 -32.20 -37.72
C ASN A 421 25.54 -30.83 -38.44
N ASN A 422 24.48 -30.40 -39.15
CA ASN A 422 24.39 -29.11 -39.81
C ASN A 422 23.47 -28.18 -39.02
N SER A 423 24.00 -27.01 -38.67
CA SER A 423 23.34 -25.94 -37.90
C SER A 423 22.15 -25.27 -38.60
N ASP A 424 21.97 -25.50 -39.90
CA ASP A 424 21.10 -24.67 -40.73
C ASP A 424 19.66 -25.22 -40.86
N THR A 425 19.40 -26.46 -40.42
CA THR A 425 18.06 -27.10 -40.49
C THR A 425 17.24 -27.05 -39.20
N ALA A 426 17.76 -26.43 -38.13
CA ALA A 426 17.07 -26.25 -36.85
C ALA A 426 16.23 -24.96 -36.77
N ALA A 427 16.30 -24.11 -37.80
CA ALA A 427 15.60 -22.82 -37.86
C ALA A 427 14.09 -23.03 -38.02
N GLY A 428 13.38 -23.18 -36.90
CA GLY A 428 11.92 -23.31 -36.85
C GLY A 428 11.38 -24.35 -35.87
N SER A 429 12.25 -25.18 -35.26
CA SER A 429 11.87 -26.18 -34.24
C SER A 429 12.20 -25.77 -32.80
N GLU A 430 12.77 -24.57 -32.62
CA GLU A 430 13.25 -24.07 -31.34
C GLU A 430 12.34 -22.96 -30.81
N SER A 431 11.96 -23.11 -29.54
CA SER A 431 11.38 -22.04 -28.74
C SER A 431 12.49 -21.21 -28.10
N ILE A 432 12.14 -20.10 -27.46
CA ILE A 432 13.07 -19.31 -26.64
C ILE A 432 13.67 -20.11 -25.45
N LEU A 433 13.08 -21.25 -25.09
CA LEU A 433 13.55 -22.17 -24.05
C LEU A 433 14.31 -23.38 -24.63
N GLY A 434 14.50 -23.44 -25.95
CA GLY A 434 15.16 -24.52 -26.66
C GLY A 434 14.20 -25.39 -27.48
N ILE A 435 14.68 -26.56 -27.88
CA ILE A 435 13.96 -27.50 -28.77
C ILE A 435 12.62 -27.98 -28.18
N VAL A 436 11.65 -28.27 -29.05
CA VAL A 436 10.36 -28.89 -28.69
C VAL A 436 10.31 -30.34 -29.24
N PRO A 437 10.90 -31.33 -28.56
CA PRO A 437 10.91 -32.72 -29.03
C PRO A 437 9.53 -33.37 -29.00
N HIS A 438 9.25 -34.23 -29.99
CA HIS A 438 8.00 -35.00 -30.05
C HIS A 438 7.90 -36.04 -28.92
N GLN A 439 8.94 -36.84 -28.69
CA GLN A 439 9.01 -37.78 -27.57
C GLN A 439 10.38 -37.71 -26.91
N ILE A 440 10.43 -37.85 -25.58
CA ILE A 440 11.68 -37.97 -24.82
C ILE A 440 11.65 -39.30 -24.07
N ARG A 441 12.64 -40.17 -24.30
CA ARG A 441 12.84 -41.40 -23.52
C ARG A 441 14.07 -41.27 -22.64
N GLY A 442 13.86 -41.33 -21.33
CA GLY A 442 14.92 -41.25 -20.33
C GLY A 442 15.30 -42.62 -19.77
N PHE A 443 16.60 -42.91 -19.73
CA PHE A 443 17.19 -44.13 -19.20
C PHE A 443 18.06 -43.79 -18.00
N LEU A 444 17.48 -43.83 -16.79
CA LEU A 444 18.17 -43.40 -15.57
C LEU A 444 19.39 -44.27 -15.19
N ALA A 445 19.42 -45.53 -15.62
CA ALA A 445 20.58 -46.40 -15.38
C ALA A 445 21.83 -45.94 -16.16
N GLN A 446 21.65 -45.25 -17.28
CA GLN A 446 22.71 -44.74 -18.15
C GLN A 446 22.78 -43.20 -18.13
N PHE A 447 21.91 -42.55 -17.35
CA PHE A 447 21.71 -41.10 -17.35
C PHE A 447 21.57 -40.50 -18.75
N ARG A 448 20.85 -41.20 -19.63
CA ARG A 448 20.71 -40.85 -21.05
C ARG A 448 19.27 -40.46 -21.38
N ASN A 449 19.10 -39.34 -22.09
CA ASN A 449 17.82 -38.93 -22.68
C ASN A 449 17.92 -39.01 -24.20
N VAL A 450 16.89 -39.57 -24.85
CA VAL A 450 16.84 -39.74 -26.30
C VAL A 450 15.58 -39.08 -26.85
N PRO A 451 15.69 -38.04 -27.68
CA PRO A 451 14.56 -37.51 -28.44
C PRO A 451 14.20 -38.48 -29.57
N ILE A 452 12.91 -38.72 -29.77
CA ILE A 452 12.39 -39.62 -30.81
C ILE A 452 11.25 -38.92 -31.55
N VAL A 453 11.21 -39.13 -32.87
CA VAL A 453 10.12 -38.67 -33.73
C VAL A 453 9.40 -39.89 -34.29
N GLY A 454 8.12 -40.04 -33.95
CA GLY A 454 7.24 -41.04 -34.56
C GLY A 454 6.31 -40.41 -35.59
N PRO A 455 6.20 -40.93 -36.83
CA PRO A 455 5.19 -40.46 -37.78
C PRO A 455 3.79 -40.94 -37.38
N ALA A 456 2.75 -40.21 -37.80
CA ALA A 456 1.37 -40.67 -37.66
C ALA A 456 1.17 -41.97 -38.47
N TYR A 457 0.52 -42.96 -37.86
CA TYR A 457 0.31 -44.27 -38.47
C TYR A 457 -1.13 -44.46 -38.92
N THR A 458 -1.31 -44.84 -40.18
CA THR A 458 -2.63 -44.96 -40.83
C THR A 458 -3.53 -46.03 -40.22
N LYS A 459 -2.96 -47.05 -39.56
CA LYS A 459 -3.72 -48.11 -38.85
C LYS A 459 -3.68 -47.95 -37.31
N CYS A 460 -3.32 -46.77 -36.80
CA CYS A 460 -3.29 -46.49 -35.36
C CYS A 460 -4.69 -46.63 -34.72
N THR A 461 -4.80 -47.43 -33.66
CA THR A 461 -6.06 -47.65 -32.92
C THR A 461 -6.51 -46.44 -32.10
N GLY A 462 -5.65 -45.42 -31.93
CA GLY A 462 -5.97 -44.20 -31.18
C GLY A 462 -6.22 -42.95 -32.03
N CYS A 463 -5.57 -42.79 -33.18
CA CYS A 463 -5.60 -41.54 -33.96
C CYS A 463 -5.78 -41.69 -35.48
N SER A 464 -5.92 -42.92 -36.00
CA SER A 464 -6.16 -43.08 -37.45
C SER A 464 -7.46 -42.42 -37.89
N GLU A 465 -7.51 -41.94 -39.14
CA GLU A 465 -8.75 -41.38 -39.69
C GLU A 465 -9.93 -42.35 -39.60
N THR A 466 -9.68 -43.65 -39.77
CA THR A 466 -10.72 -44.69 -39.65
C THR A 466 -11.34 -44.71 -38.25
N VAL A 467 -10.51 -44.58 -37.21
CA VAL A 467 -10.99 -44.51 -35.81
C VAL A 467 -11.73 -43.21 -35.54
N VAL A 468 -11.19 -42.07 -35.98
CA VAL A 468 -11.82 -40.75 -35.79
C VAL A 468 -13.19 -40.70 -36.48
N LYS A 469 -13.26 -41.09 -37.76
CA LYS A 469 -14.52 -41.14 -38.52
C LYS A 469 -15.52 -42.13 -37.91
N GLY A 470 -15.05 -43.25 -37.39
CA GLY A 470 -15.88 -44.21 -36.66
C GLY A 470 -16.50 -43.57 -35.42
N TYR A 471 -15.69 -42.84 -34.64
CA TYR A 471 -16.15 -42.18 -33.42
C TYR A 471 -17.11 -41.04 -33.71
N GLU A 472 -16.85 -40.22 -34.72
CA GLU A 472 -17.75 -39.14 -35.15
C GLU A 472 -19.12 -39.67 -35.61
N LYS A 473 -19.15 -40.86 -36.19
CA LYS A 473 -20.37 -41.48 -36.69
C LYS A 473 -21.18 -42.16 -35.57
N ASP A 474 -20.53 -43.00 -34.78
CA ASP A 474 -21.20 -43.93 -33.86
C ASP A 474 -21.10 -43.48 -32.37
N GLY A 475 -20.28 -42.47 -32.09
CA GLY A 475 -20.18 -41.82 -30.78
C GLY A 475 -19.84 -42.77 -29.63
N PHE A 476 -20.61 -42.70 -28.55
CA PHE A 476 -20.38 -43.49 -27.35
C PHE A 476 -20.55 -45.00 -27.57
N GLU A 477 -21.39 -45.42 -28.52
CA GLU A 477 -21.57 -46.85 -28.82
C GLU A 477 -20.29 -47.48 -29.37
N MET A 478 -19.52 -46.74 -30.19
CA MET A 478 -18.20 -47.19 -30.61
C MET A 478 -17.25 -47.35 -29.43
N LEU A 479 -17.27 -46.42 -28.46
CA LEU A 479 -16.43 -46.52 -27.27
C LEU A 479 -16.81 -47.73 -26.42
N LEU A 480 -18.10 -47.99 -26.21
CA LEU A 480 -18.56 -49.19 -25.50
C LEU A 480 -18.05 -50.47 -26.14
N ARG A 481 -18.08 -50.54 -27.48
CA ARG A 481 -17.51 -51.69 -28.20
C ARG A 481 -16.00 -51.75 -28.03
N ALA A 482 -15.29 -50.63 -28.14
CA ALA A 482 -13.85 -50.59 -27.94
C ALA A 482 -13.42 -51.01 -26.52
N PHE A 483 -14.21 -50.70 -25.49
CA PHE A 483 -13.91 -51.09 -24.11
C PHE A 483 -14.21 -52.55 -23.81
N ASN A 484 -15.25 -53.11 -24.44
CA ASN A 484 -15.73 -54.47 -24.14
C ASN A 484 -15.24 -55.54 -25.13
N GLU A 485 -14.83 -55.16 -26.35
CA GLU A 485 -14.37 -56.05 -27.40
C GLU A 485 -12.89 -55.77 -27.74
N PRO A 486 -11.92 -56.57 -27.23
CA PRO A 486 -10.48 -56.34 -27.48
C PRO A 486 -10.10 -56.30 -28.96
N GLU A 487 -10.76 -57.12 -29.78
CA GLU A 487 -10.51 -57.24 -31.22
C GLU A 487 -11.26 -56.20 -32.07
N PHE A 488 -12.08 -55.33 -31.47
CA PHE A 488 -12.86 -54.37 -32.25
C PHE A 488 -11.96 -53.33 -32.94
N LEU A 489 -11.05 -52.69 -32.20
CA LEU A 489 -10.18 -51.66 -32.75
C LEU A 489 -9.16 -52.22 -33.76
N PRO A 490 -8.47 -53.35 -33.52
CA PRO A 490 -7.59 -53.97 -34.51
C PRO A 490 -8.30 -54.31 -35.83
N ARG A 491 -9.52 -54.85 -35.76
CA ARG A 491 -10.35 -55.13 -36.96
C ARG A 491 -10.77 -53.86 -37.68
N LEU A 492 -11.16 -52.83 -36.92
CA LEU A 492 -11.57 -51.54 -37.48
C LEU A 492 -10.41 -50.87 -38.23
N THR A 493 -9.19 -50.95 -37.71
CA THR A 493 -8.01 -50.33 -38.35
C THR A 493 -7.33 -51.21 -39.39
N GLY A 494 -7.75 -52.48 -39.55
CA GLY A 494 -7.09 -53.44 -40.43
C GLY A 494 -5.70 -53.86 -39.93
N LEU A 495 -5.47 -53.75 -38.62
CA LEU A 495 -4.24 -54.17 -37.94
C LEU A 495 -4.22 -55.69 -37.74
N ASP A 496 -5.39 -56.29 -37.53
CA ASP A 496 -5.62 -57.74 -37.51
C ASP A 496 -5.05 -58.44 -38.76
N LYS A 497 -5.38 -57.93 -39.95
CA LYS A 497 -4.89 -58.46 -41.23
C LYS A 497 -3.37 -58.35 -41.36
N LEU A 498 -2.79 -57.29 -40.80
CA LEU A 498 -1.34 -57.09 -40.82
C LEU A 498 -0.62 -58.07 -39.90
N TYR A 499 -1.24 -58.43 -38.76
CA TYR A 499 -0.74 -59.50 -37.91
C TYR A 499 -0.81 -60.87 -38.59
N GLU A 500 -1.94 -61.18 -39.24
CA GLU A 500 -2.12 -62.42 -39.99
C GLU A 500 -1.13 -62.53 -41.16
N GLU A 501 -0.92 -61.45 -41.91
CA GLU A 501 0.06 -61.37 -43.00
C GLU A 501 1.50 -61.54 -42.48
N ALA A 502 1.86 -60.88 -41.37
CA ALA A 502 3.18 -61.01 -40.77
C ALA A 502 3.44 -62.42 -40.22
N GLN A 503 2.41 -63.04 -39.63
CA GLN A 503 2.51 -64.39 -39.08
C GLN A 503 2.59 -65.44 -40.19
N ALA A 504 1.83 -65.29 -41.28
CA ALA A 504 1.94 -66.12 -42.46
C ALA A 504 3.32 -66.00 -43.12
N ALA A 505 3.92 -64.80 -43.15
CA ALA A 505 5.28 -64.60 -43.67
C ALA A 505 6.35 -65.27 -42.80
N LEU A 506 6.18 -65.27 -41.47
CA LEU A 506 7.04 -65.98 -40.52
C LEU A 506 6.92 -67.50 -40.65
N GLU A 507 5.71 -68.03 -40.81
CA GLU A 507 5.44 -69.46 -40.95
C GLU A 507 5.88 -70.02 -42.32
N ASN A 508 5.86 -69.19 -43.37
CA ASN A 508 6.33 -69.57 -44.71
C ASN A 508 7.85 -69.44 -44.91
N GLY A 509 8.61 -69.00 -43.89
CA GLY A 509 10.08 -68.96 -43.94
C GLY A 509 10.68 -67.85 -44.80
N ASP A 510 9.91 -66.83 -45.18
CA ASP A 510 10.40 -65.69 -46.00
C ASP A 510 11.19 -64.64 -45.18
N MET A 511 11.46 -64.90 -43.90
CA MET A 511 12.40 -64.13 -43.07
C MET A 511 13.63 -64.97 -42.71
N VAL A 512 14.43 -65.28 -43.73
CA VAL A 512 15.84 -65.65 -43.57
C VAL A 512 16.66 -64.57 -44.28
N ASP A 513 17.63 -64.03 -43.54
CA ASP A 513 18.69 -63.08 -43.93
C ASP A 513 18.37 -61.57 -43.88
N ALA A 514 18.43 -61.02 -42.65
CA ALA A 514 18.94 -59.67 -42.42
C ALA A 514 19.65 -59.55 -41.06
N GLU A 515 20.51 -60.53 -40.72
CA GLU A 515 21.61 -60.35 -39.77
C GLU A 515 22.83 -61.09 -40.32
N GLU A 516 23.65 -60.39 -41.11
CA GLU A 516 25.11 -60.55 -41.25
C GLU A 516 25.57 -59.64 -42.41
N ASP A 517 25.97 -58.39 -42.09
CA ASP A 517 27.05 -57.61 -42.74
C ASP A 517 26.96 -56.13 -42.29
N ASP A 518 27.59 -55.83 -41.15
CA ASP A 518 28.70 -54.86 -41.06
C ASP A 518 29.02 -54.52 -39.58
N PHE A 519 30.29 -54.73 -39.24
CA PHE A 519 30.96 -54.50 -37.95
C PHE A 519 31.14 -53.03 -37.59
#